data_AF-A0A952NVG7-F1
#
_entry.id   AF-A0A952NVG7-F1
#
_cell.length_a   1.000
_cell.length_b   1.000
_cell.length_c   1.000
_cell.angle_alpha   90.00
_cell.angle_beta   90.00
_cell.angle_gamma   90.00
#
_symmetry.space_group_name_H-M   'P 1'
#
loop_
_entity.id
_entity.type
_entity.pdbx_description
1 polymer ?
#
loop_
_entity_poly.entity_id
_entity_poly.type
_entity_poly.pdbx_seq_one_letter_code
_entity_poly.pdbx_strand_id
1 'polypeptide(L)' 'MGKRTQASVEEMTQHLRRLVTELMKTNPDRKEIQSLSAKTGIDYSEDPIELMSTVLKRMNTVCTGYRGMKRKPQETSL' A
#
# COMPACT_ATOMS: atom_id res chain seq x y z
N MET A 1 -16.73 -0.53 -21.01
CA MET A 1 -16.67 -1.13 -19.66
C MET A 1 -15.34 -0.75 -19.03
N GLY A 2 -15.29 0.11 -18.01
CA GLY A 2 -13.99 0.58 -17.47
C GLY A 2 -14.02 1.25 -16.09
N LYS A 3 -15.09 1.10 -15.30
CA LYS A 3 -15.25 1.80 -14.01
C LYS A 3 -14.83 0.99 -12.78
N ARG A 4 -14.49 -0.30 -12.93
CA ARG A 4 -14.24 -1.21 -11.80
C ARG A 4 -12.85 -1.07 -11.17
N THR A 5 -11.85 -0.66 -11.95
CA THR A 5 -10.45 -0.64 -11.52
C THR A 5 -10.05 0.63 -10.77
N GLN A 6 -10.76 1.75 -10.99
CA GLN A 6 -10.38 3.05 -10.45
C GLN A 6 -10.90 3.26 -9.02
N ALA A 7 -12.15 2.85 -8.73
CA ALA A 7 -12.72 2.92 -7.38
C ALA A 7 -11.92 2.08 -6.36
N SER A 8 -11.50 0.88 -6.75
CA SER A 8 -10.73 -0.03 -5.88
C SER A 8 -9.37 0.54 -5.47
N VAL A 9 -8.72 1.33 -6.33
CA VAL A 9 -7.40 1.92 -6.05
C VAL A 9 -7.51 3.13 -5.13
N GLU A 10 -8.53 3.96 -5.30
CA GLU A 10 -8.81 5.07 -4.37
C GLU A 10 -9.16 4.55 -2.98
N GLU A 11 -10.02 3.53 -2.88
CA GLU A 11 -10.36 2.87 -1.60
C GLU A 11 -9.11 2.25 -0.95
N MET A 12 -8.28 1.54 -1.72
CA MET A 12 -7.01 0.98 -1.24
C MET A 12 -6.07 2.09 -0.72
N THR A 13 -5.96 3.20 -1.45
CA THR A 13 -5.13 4.35 -1.05
C THR A 13 -5.66 5.00 0.22
N GLN A 14 -6.98 5.09 0.39
CA GLN A 14 -7.59 5.61 1.61
C GLN A 14 -7.33 4.70 2.82
N HIS A 15 -7.44 3.39 2.66
CA HIS A 15 -7.11 2.44 3.73
C HIS A 15 -5.63 2.51 4.12
N LEU A 16 -4.72 2.61 3.15
CA LEU A 16 -3.29 2.77 3.42
C LEU A 16 -2.98 4.10 4.15
N ARG A 17 -3.61 5.21 3.73
CA ARG A 17 -3.46 6.51 4.42
C ARG A 17 -3.96 6.45 5.85
N ARG A 18 -5.12 5.83 6.10
CA ARG A 18 -5.64 5.63 7.46
C ARG A 18 -4.69 4.78 8.30
N LEU A 19 -4.12 3.74 7.72
CA LEU A 19 -3.17 2.87 8.41
C LEU A 19 -1.89 3.62 8.83
N VAL A 20 -1.34 4.47 7.96
CA VAL A 20 -0.23 5.36 8.32
C VAL A 20 -0.62 6.32 9.44
N THR A 21 -1.77 6.98 9.33
CA THR A 21 -2.24 7.91 10.37
C THR A 21 -2.38 7.21 11.72
N GLU A 22 -2.91 5.99 11.75
CA GLU A 22 -3.08 5.20 12.97
C GLU A 22 -1.74 4.85 13.61
N LEU A 23 -0.76 4.42 12.79
CA LEU A 23 0.58 4.08 13.25
C LEU A 23 1.38 5.29 13.74
N MET A 24 1.01 6.51 13.33
CA MET A 24 1.65 7.75 13.79
C MET A 24 1.02 8.32 15.07
N LYS A 25 -0.08 7.77 15.58
CA LYS A 25 -0.68 8.22 16.83
C LYS A 25 0.21 7.87 18.02
N THR A 26 0.18 8.72 19.05
CA THR A 26 0.83 8.44 20.34
C THR A 26 0.32 7.15 20.98
N ASN A 27 -0.97 6.84 20.80
CA ASN A 27 -1.62 5.61 21.23
C ASN A 27 -2.31 4.95 20.02
N PRO A 28 -1.64 4.03 19.32
CA PRO A 28 -2.20 3.36 18.15
C PRO A 28 -3.27 2.32 18.56
N ASP A 29 -4.42 2.32 17.87
CA ASP A 29 -5.43 1.27 18.04
C ASP A 29 -5.02 0.00 17.28
N ARG A 30 -4.62 -1.03 18.02
CA ARG A 30 -4.21 -2.32 17.45
C ARG A 30 -5.32 -3.01 16.64
N LYS A 31 -6.58 -2.87 17.04
CA LYS A 31 -7.71 -3.50 16.32
C LYS A 31 -7.96 -2.77 15.01
N GLU A 32 -7.87 -1.45 15.00
CA GLU A 32 -7.98 -0.65 13.78
C GLU A 32 -6.84 -0.98 12.82
N ILE A 33 -5.60 -1.07 13.32
CA ILE A 33 -4.43 -1.47 12.54
C ILE A 33 -4.63 -2.84 11.90
N GLN A 34 -5.02 -3.86 12.67
CA GLN A 34 -5.25 -5.21 12.13
C GLN A 34 -6.36 -5.23 11.06
N SER A 35 -7.45 -4.49 11.29
CA SER A 35 -8.54 -4.37 10.33
C SER A 35 -8.09 -3.71 9.02
N LEU A 36 -7.32 -2.63 9.11
CA LEU A 36 -6.78 -1.91 7.96
C LEU A 36 -5.68 -2.71 7.23
N SER A 37 -4.83 -3.43 7.95
CA SER A 37 -3.85 -4.38 7.39
C SER A 37 -4.54 -5.47 6.57
N ALA A 38 -5.59 -6.10 7.10
CA ALA A 38 -6.37 -7.10 6.37
C ALA A 38 -7.03 -6.52 5.10
N LYS A 39 -7.57 -5.30 5.18
CA LYS A 39 -8.19 -4.61 4.02
C LYS A 39 -7.19 -4.20 2.93
N THR A 40 -5.92 -4.01 3.30
CA THR A 40 -4.85 -3.58 2.38
C THR A 40 -3.99 -4.73 1.87
N GLY A 41 -4.20 -5.93 2.40
CA GLY A 41 -3.39 -7.12 2.11
C GLY A 41 -1.96 -6.98 2.62
N ILE A 42 -1.79 -6.29 3.74
CA ILE A 42 -0.51 -6.13 4.44
C ILE A 42 -0.51 -7.10 5.63
N ASP A 43 0.52 -7.92 5.73
CA ASP A 43 0.71 -8.78 6.90
C ASP A 43 0.94 -7.91 8.14
N TYR A 44 0.21 -8.24 9.20
CA TYR A 44 0.37 -7.57 10.48
C TYR A 44 1.72 -7.93 11.10
N SER A 45 2.49 -6.93 11.55
CA SER A 45 3.66 -7.10 12.40
C SER A 45 3.42 -6.40 13.74
N GLU A 46 3.91 -7.01 14.82
CA GLU A 46 3.92 -6.39 16.15
C GLU A 46 4.97 -5.29 16.27
N ASP A 47 6.00 -5.30 15.41
CA ASP A 47 6.96 -4.20 15.30
C ASP A 47 6.35 -3.06 14.47
N PRO A 48 6.08 -1.88 15.09
CA PRO A 48 5.49 -0.75 14.39
C PRO A 48 6.41 -0.20 13.29
N ILE A 49 7.73 -0.35 13.39
CA ILE A 49 8.68 0.12 12.37
C ILE A 49 8.61 -0.77 11.14
N GLU A 50 8.61 -2.09 11.34
CA GLU A 50 8.47 -3.06 10.26
C GLU A 50 7.12 -2.92 9.54
N LEU A 51 6.05 -2.75 10.32
CA LEU A 51 4.70 -2.53 9.78
C LEU A 51 4.64 -1.23 8.97
N MET A 52 5.15 -0.11 9.50
CA MET A 52 5.20 1.17 8.80
C MET A 52 6.01 1.07 7.50
N SER A 53 7.17 0.39 7.52
CA SER A 53 8.00 0.16 6.33
C SER A 53 7.24 -0.57 5.23
N THR A 54 6.48 -1.61 5.61
CA THR A 54 5.67 -2.40 4.68
C THR A 54 4.51 -1.58 4.10
N VAL A 55 3.84 -0.77 4.93
CA VAL A 55 2.77 0.14 4.50
C VAL A 55 3.28 1.16 3.50
N LEU A 56 4.42 1.80 3.75
CA LEU A 56 5.02 2.79 2.84
C LEU A 56 5.44 2.17 1.50
N LYS A 57 6.02 0.96 1.51
CA LYS A 57 6.35 0.22 0.27
C LYS A 57 5.09 -0.10 -0.55
N ARG A 58 4.00 -0.49 0.12
CA ARG A 58 2.72 -0.77 -0.53
C ARG A 58 2.10 0.50 -1.12
N MET A 59 2.08 1.60 -0.38
CA MET A 59 1.66 2.90 -0.89
C MET A 59 2.47 3.33 -2.12
N ASN A 60 3.79 3.16 -2.08
CA ASN A 60 4.64 3.50 -3.21
C ASN A 60 4.26 2.67 -4.44
N THR A 61 4.00 1.37 -4.29
CA THR A 61 3.57 0.49 -5.39
C THR A 61 2.21 0.89 -5.96
N VAL A 62 1.24 1.20 -5.11
CA VAL A 62 -0.11 1.63 -5.53
C VAL A 62 -0.06 2.99 -6.23
N CYS A 63 0.73 3.94 -5.71
CA CYS A 63 0.87 5.29 -6.28
C CYS A 63 1.75 5.34 -7.54
N THR A 64 2.78 4.50 -7.64
CA THR A 64 3.73 4.49 -8.77
C THR A 64 3.44 3.43 -9.83
N GLY A 65 2.54 2.47 -9.55
CA GLY A 65 2.14 1.40 -10.47
C GLY A 65 1.55 1.88 -11.80
N TYR A 66 1.10 3.15 -11.88
CA TYR A 66 0.66 3.78 -13.14
C TYR A 66 1.80 4.38 -13.97
N ARG A 67 3.04 4.41 -13.47
CA ARG A 67 4.23 4.92 -14.19
C ARG A 67 5.08 3.83 -14.84
N GLY A 68 4.65 2.56 -14.74
CA GLY A 68 5.39 1.37 -15.18
C GLY A 68 4.97 0.75 -16.51
N MET A 69 4.04 1.35 -17.26
CA MET A 69 3.91 0.97 -18.68
C MET A 69 5.14 1.51 -19.43
N LYS A 70 6.05 0.59 -19.79
CA LYS A 70 7.25 0.72 -20.66
C LYS A 70 8.58 0.84 -19.91
N ARG A 71 9.13 -0.31 -19.51
CA ARG A 71 10.52 -0.61 -19.85
C ARG A 71 10.54 -1.88 -20.67
N LYS A 72 10.65 -1.74 -22.00
CA LYS A 72 11.00 -2.85 -22.88
C LYS A 72 12.36 -3.39 -22.41
N PRO A 73 12.58 -4.71 -22.39
CA PRO A 73 13.92 -5.25 -22.23
C PRO A 73 14.78 -4.72 -23.39
N GLN A 74 15.92 -4.10 -23.07
CA GLN A 74 16.97 -3.88 -24.05
C GLN A 74 17.59 -5.25 -24.34
N GLU A 75 17.24 -5.84 -25.48
CA GLU A 75 18.07 -6.85 -26.13
C GLU A 75 19.44 -6.22 -26.41
N THR A 76 20.43 -6.60 -25.61
CA THR A 76 21.83 -6.53 -26.03
C THR A 76 22.09 -7.71 -26.96
N SER A 77 22.00 -7.48 -28.27
CA SER A 77 22.65 -8.36 -29.25
C SER A 77 24.17 -8.16 -29.14
N LEU A 78 24.87 -9.27 -28.89
CA LEU A 78 26.30 -9.45 -29.17
C LEU A 78 26.50 -9.66 -30.67
#